data_AF-A0A1I6BKE4-F1
#
_entry.id   AF-A0A1I6BKE4-F1
#
_cell.length_a   1.000
_cell.length_b   1.000
_cell.length_c   1.000
_cell.angle_alpha   90.00
_cell.angle_beta   90.00
_cell.angle_gamma   90.00
#
_symmetry.space_group_name_H-M   'P 1'
#
loop_
_entity.id
_entity.type
_entity.pdbx_description
1 polymer ?
#
loop_
_entity_poly.entity_id
_entity_poly.type
_entity_poly.pdbx_seq_one_letter_code
_entity_poly.pdbx_strand_id
1 'polypeptide(L)'
;MTNELLTLTMKLLRYNDELMKRFEHTKETGKDPDFFVEVKPFVDEVKKWNDQWLEHVTVWVKQERPRQLYMNQIESTHNHLEQISVQAFYSSSSKKRFIDASKSIEFVLKTIIQKLSE
;
A
#
# COMPACT_ATOMS: atom_id res chain seq x y z
N MET A 1 -4.04 -20.33 -3.74
CA MET A 1 -4.26 -19.23 -2.79
C MET A 1 -2.95 -18.59 -2.32
N THR A 2 -2.00 -19.35 -1.75
CA THR A 2 -0.72 -18.79 -1.23
C THR A 2 0.12 -18.06 -2.29
N ASN A 3 0.28 -18.63 -3.49
CA ASN A 3 1.00 -17.99 -4.60
C ASN A 3 0.35 -16.68 -5.08
N GLU A 4 -0.98 -16.59 -5.03
CA GLU A 4 -1.70 -15.40 -5.46
C GLU A 4 -1.60 -14.28 -4.43
N LEU A 5 -1.76 -14.60 -3.14
CA LEU A 5 -1.55 -13.65 -2.06
C LEU A 5 -0.12 -13.12 -2.05
N LEU A 6 0.87 -14.00 -2.27
CA LEU A 6 2.27 -13.58 -2.38
C LEU A 6 2.48 -12.60 -3.54
N THR A 7 1.90 -12.90 -4.71
CA THR A 7 1.97 -12.03 -5.90
C THR A 7 1.33 -10.67 -5.64
N LEU A 8 0.14 -10.63 -5.03
CA LEU A 8 -0.55 -9.40 -4.65
C LEU A 8 0.27 -8.59 -3.63
N THR A 9 0.84 -9.24 -2.63
CA THR A 9 1.65 -8.59 -1.59
C THR A 9 2.92 -7.97 -2.17
N MET A 10 3.63 -8.67 -3.06
CA MET A 10 4.77 -8.11 -3.77
C MET A 10 4.38 -6.95 -4.68
N LYS A 11 3.21 -7.03 -5.32
CA LYS A 11 2.69 -5.95 -6.17
C LYS A 11 2.41 -4.69 -5.37
N LEU A 12 1.74 -4.79 -4.22
CA LEU A 12 1.50 -3.66 -3.34
C LEU A 12 2.79 -3.07 -2.76
N LEU A 13 3.79 -3.91 -2.48
CA LEU A 13 5.10 -3.44 -2.04
C LEU A 13 5.75 -2.55 -3.12
N ARG A 14 5.67 -2.97 -4.39
CA ARG A 14 6.15 -2.17 -5.53
C ARG A 14 5.37 -0.87 -5.70
N TYR A 15 4.05 -0.86 -5.50
CA TYR A 15 3.27 0.38 -5.53
C TYR A 15 3.66 1.32 -4.39
N ASN A 16 3.92 0.80 -3.19
CA ASN A 16 4.41 1.61 -2.06
C ASN A 16 5.74 2.31 -2.40
N ASP A 17 6.66 1.61 -3.07
CA ASP A 17 7.92 2.19 -3.55
C ASP A 17 7.70 3.25 -4.64
N GLU A 18 6.79 2.99 -5.59
CA GLU A 18 6.43 3.97 -6.63
C GLU A 18 5.81 5.23 -6.02
N LEU A 19 4.95 5.05 -5.02
CA LEU A 19 4.30 6.14 -4.29
C LEU A 19 5.30 7.02 -3.56
N MET A 20 6.33 6.44 -2.94
CA MET A 20 7.41 7.21 -2.33
C MET A 20 8.13 8.09 -3.37
N LYS A 21 8.51 7.51 -4.52
CA LYS A 21 9.19 8.25 -5.59
C LYS A 21 8.32 9.38 -6.15
N ARG A 22 7.03 9.11 -6.37
CA ARG A 22 6.09 10.13 -6.84
C ARG A 22 5.89 11.23 -5.82
N PHE A 23 5.79 10.88 -4.54
CA PHE A 23 5.69 11.87 -3.47
C PHE A 23 6.92 12.77 -3.40
N GLU A 24 8.12 12.21 -3.48
CA GLU A 24 9.38 12.98 -3.55
C GLU A 24 9.39 13.93 -4.75
N HIS A 25 9.06 13.44 -5.93
CA HIS A 25 8.98 14.26 -7.14
C HIS A 25 7.95 15.40 -7.03
N THR A 26 6.78 15.12 -6.49
CA THR A 26 5.74 16.14 -6.25
C THR A 26 6.20 17.20 -5.25
N LYS A 27 6.97 16.80 -4.24
CA LYS A 27 7.56 17.74 -3.27
C LYS A 27 8.63 18.63 -3.87
N GLU A 28 9.43 18.10 -4.78
CA GLU A 28 10.47 18.87 -5.48
C GLU A 28 9.88 19.85 -6.49
N THR A 29 8.85 19.43 -7.23
CA THR A 29 8.27 20.23 -8.31
C THR A 29 7.21 21.21 -7.84
N GLY A 30 6.50 20.91 -6.73
CA GLY A 30 5.43 21.75 -6.20
C GLY A 30 4.22 21.88 -7.14
N LYS A 31 4.13 21.05 -8.19
CA LYS A 31 3.04 21.11 -9.16
C LYS A 31 1.86 20.30 -8.69
N ASP A 32 0.68 20.88 -8.82
CA ASP A 32 -0.57 20.16 -8.61
C ASP A 32 -0.94 19.39 -9.89
N PRO A 33 -1.41 18.13 -9.77
CA PRO A 33 -1.70 17.28 -10.90
C PRO A 33 -3.13 17.47 -11.41
N ASP A 34 -3.39 16.98 -12.62
CA ASP A 34 -4.76 16.80 -13.08
C ASP A 34 -5.39 15.57 -12.40
N PHE A 35 -6.49 15.80 -11.66
CA PHE A 35 -7.15 14.73 -10.92
C PHE A 35 -7.70 13.62 -11.83
N PHE A 36 -8.31 13.95 -12.97
CA PHE A 36 -8.96 12.96 -13.82
C PHE A 36 -7.98 12.23 -14.73
N VAL A 37 -6.88 12.89 -15.11
CA VAL A 37 -5.88 12.34 -16.03
C VAL A 37 -4.77 11.59 -15.29
N GLU A 38 -4.34 12.08 -14.12
CA GLU A 38 -3.16 11.53 -13.43
C GLU A 38 -3.52 10.81 -12.13
N VAL A 39 -4.33 11.44 -11.28
CA VAL A 39 -4.61 10.91 -9.93
C VAL A 39 -5.57 9.73 -9.99
N LYS A 40 -6.75 9.93 -10.59
CA LYS A 40 -7.84 8.95 -10.61
C LYS A 40 -7.42 7.61 -11.22
N PRO A 41 -6.76 7.54 -12.40
CA PRO A 41 -6.38 6.26 -12.98
C PRO A 41 -5.43 5.46 -12.09
N PHE A 42 -4.48 6.15 -11.45
CA PHE A 42 -3.52 5.50 -10.57
C PHE A 42 -4.18 5.03 -9.25
N VAL A 43 -5.00 5.88 -8.64
CA VAL A 43 -5.72 5.54 -7.40
C VAL A 43 -6.67 4.37 -7.62
N ASP A 44 -7.41 4.36 -8.74
CA ASP A 44 -8.30 3.25 -9.09
C ASP A 44 -7.52 1.95 -9.28
N GLU A 45 -6.33 2.01 -9.90
CA GLU A 45 -5.47 0.85 -10.08
C GLU A 45 -4.97 0.31 -8.74
N VAL A 46 -4.41 1.17 -7.87
CA VAL A 46 -3.95 0.76 -6.54
C VAL A 46 -5.11 0.18 -5.73
N LYS A 47 -6.27 0.84 -5.73
CA LYS A 47 -7.47 0.39 -5.02
C LYS A 47 -7.87 -1.02 -5.44
N LYS A 48 -7.95 -1.29 -6.75
CA LYS A 48 -8.29 -2.62 -7.27
C LYS A 48 -7.41 -3.72 -6.66
N TRP A 49 -6.09 -3.52 -6.64
CA TRP A 49 -5.16 -4.53 -6.12
C TRP A 49 -5.17 -4.60 -4.59
N ASN A 50 -5.40 -3.46 -3.92
CA ASN A 50 -5.48 -3.37 -2.48
C ASN A 50 -6.73 -4.06 -1.92
N ASP A 51 -7.89 -3.86 -2.56
CA ASP A 51 -9.15 -4.53 -2.22
C ASP A 51 -9.01 -6.05 -2.40
N GLN A 52 -8.46 -6.49 -3.54
CA GLN A 52 -8.21 -7.92 -3.79
C GLN A 52 -7.22 -8.50 -2.77
N TRP A 53 -6.14 -7.79 -2.45
CA TRP A 53 -5.21 -8.24 -1.42
C TRP A 53 -5.89 -8.38 -0.06
N LEU A 54 -6.73 -7.41 0.35
CA LEU A 54 -7.44 -7.43 1.62
C LEU A 54 -8.31 -8.69 1.75
N GLU A 55 -9.05 -9.05 0.70
CA GLU A 55 -9.86 -10.26 0.69
C GLU A 55 -9.01 -11.52 0.94
N HIS A 56 -7.91 -11.66 0.20
CA HIS A 56 -7.05 -12.85 0.26
C HIS A 56 -6.30 -12.95 1.59
N VAL A 57 -5.71 -11.84 2.05
CA VAL A 57 -4.93 -11.82 3.29
C VAL A 57 -5.82 -12.01 4.52
N THR A 58 -7.06 -11.52 4.49
CA THR A 58 -8.02 -11.72 5.58
C THR A 58 -8.33 -13.20 5.78
N VAL A 59 -8.56 -13.92 4.69
CA VAL A 59 -8.81 -15.38 4.75
C VAL A 59 -7.58 -16.09 5.30
N TRP A 60 -6.40 -15.77 4.76
CA TRP A 60 -5.14 -16.39 5.18
C TRP A 60 -4.81 -16.14 6.67
N VAL A 61 -4.92 -14.89 7.17
CA VAL A 61 -4.65 -14.57 8.58
C VAL A 61 -5.61 -15.31 9.51
N LYS A 62 -6.89 -15.45 9.14
CA LYS A 62 -7.88 -16.18 9.95
C LYS A 62 -7.60 -17.68 10.01
N GLN A 63 -7.12 -18.26 8.91
CA GLN A 63 -6.84 -19.70 8.79
C GLN A 63 -5.49 -20.08 9.42
N GLU A 64 -4.41 -19.41 9.01
CA GLU A 64 -3.04 -19.77 9.40
C GLU A 64 -2.61 -19.16 10.73
N ARG A 65 -3.28 -18.09 11.18
CA ARG A 65 -2.99 -17.37 12.44
C ARG A 65 -1.49 -17.11 12.65
N PRO A 66 -0.82 -16.46 11.68
CA PRO A 66 0.60 -16.17 11.77
C PRO A 66 0.93 -15.39 13.04
N ARG A 67 2.01 -15.80 13.73
CA ARG A 67 2.47 -15.10 14.94
C ARG A 67 2.79 -13.64 14.62
N GLN A 68 2.36 -12.75 15.53
CA GLN A 68 2.64 -11.31 15.49
C GLN A 68 2.05 -10.55 14.29
N LEU A 69 1.11 -11.13 13.56
CA LEU A 69 0.37 -10.45 12.52
C LEU A 69 -1.13 -10.47 12.84
N TYR A 70 -1.68 -9.28 13.08
CA TYR A 70 -3.04 -9.09 13.56
C TYR A 70 -3.90 -8.36 12.53
N MET A 71 -5.22 -8.59 12.57
CA MET A 71 -6.16 -8.06 11.58
C MET A 71 -6.16 -6.52 11.49
N ASN A 72 -5.98 -5.83 12.62
CA ASN A 72 -5.89 -4.37 12.66
C ASN A 72 -4.69 -3.83 11.86
N GLN A 73 -3.57 -4.57 11.80
CA GLN A 73 -2.42 -4.18 10.98
C GLN A 73 -2.74 -4.31 9.50
N ILE A 74 -3.47 -5.37 9.11
CA ILE A 74 -3.94 -5.56 7.73
C ILE A 74 -4.85 -4.41 7.30
N GLU A 75 -5.88 -4.10 8.11
CA GLU A 75 -6.82 -3.02 7.83
C GLU A 75 -6.11 -1.66 7.77
N SER A 76 -5.15 -1.43 8.67
CA SER A 76 -4.36 -0.19 8.66
C SER A 76 -3.50 -0.09 7.41
N THR A 77 -2.87 -1.18 6.98
CA THR A 77 -2.09 -1.23 5.73
C THR A 77 -2.96 -0.95 4.52
N HIS A 78 -4.15 -1.55 4.44
CA HIS A 78 -5.12 -1.28 3.39
C HIS A 78 -5.47 0.21 3.34
N ASN A 79 -5.90 0.79 4.47
CA ASN A 79 -6.33 2.18 4.54
C ASN A 79 -5.19 3.16 4.26
N HIS A 80 -3.98 2.86 4.75
CA HIS A 80 -2.81 3.66 4.43
C HIS A 80 -2.51 3.65 2.93
N LEU A 81 -2.55 2.50 2.26
CA LEU A 81 -2.31 2.40 0.81
C LEU A 81 -3.29 3.27 0.03
N GLU A 82 -4.59 3.21 0.33
CA GLU A 82 -5.59 4.10 -0.29
C GLU A 82 -5.26 5.58 -0.02
N GLN A 83 -4.96 5.94 1.22
CA GLN A 83 -4.69 7.31 1.59
C GLN A 83 -3.44 7.87 0.89
N ILE A 84 -2.32 7.13 0.95
CA ILE A 84 -1.07 7.59 0.35
C ILE A 84 -1.11 7.55 -1.17
N SER A 85 -1.97 6.71 -1.77
CA SER A 85 -2.18 6.69 -3.22
C SER A 85 -2.65 8.02 -3.79
N VAL A 86 -3.44 8.77 -3.02
CA VAL A 86 -3.88 10.13 -3.35
C VAL A 86 -2.82 11.14 -2.90
N GLN A 87 -2.30 11.03 -1.67
CA GLN A 87 -1.40 12.04 -1.11
C GLN A 87 -0.08 12.19 -1.88
N ALA A 88 0.38 11.13 -2.55
CA ALA A 88 1.60 11.14 -3.36
C ALA A 88 1.58 12.18 -4.49
N PHE A 89 0.39 12.61 -4.89
CA PHE A 89 0.12 13.55 -5.98
C PHE A 89 0.02 15.00 -5.53
N TYR A 90 -0.11 15.28 -4.23
CA TYR A 90 -0.33 16.64 -3.75
C TYR A 90 0.87 17.20 -2.97
N SER A 91 1.40 18.32 -3.45
CA SER A 91 2.53 19.03 -2.84
C SER A 91 2.22 19.53 -1.42
N SER A 92 0.95 19.70 -1.07
CA SER A 92 0.46 20.10 0.25
C SER A 92 0.45 18.96 1.29
N SER A 93 0.53 17.70 0.86
CA SER A 93 0.47 16.52 1.74
C SER A 93 1.59 16.51 2.81
N SER A 94 1.30 16.08 4.04
CA SER A 94 2.32 16.07 5.11
C SER A 94 3.42 15.02 4.86
N LYS A 95 4.68 15.47 4.74
CA LYS A 95 5.85 14.59 4.57
C LYS A 95 5.98 13.55 5.67
N LYS A 96 5.82 13.97 6.93
CA LYS A 96 5.90 13.05 8.08
C LYS A 96 4.83 11.96 7.98
N ARG A 97 3.56 12.34 7.81
CA ARG A 97 2.44 11.38 7.77
C ARG A 97 2.57 10.40 6.61
N PHE A 98 2.97 10.90 5.44
CA PHE A 98 3.20 10.06 4.26
C PHE A 98 4.30 9.01 4.50
N ILE A 99 5.47 9.44 4.99
CA ILE A 99 6.61 8.55 5.24
C ILE A 99 6.28 7.52 6.32
N ASP A 100 5.63 7.95 7.41
CA ASP A 100 5.25 7.06 8.51
C ASP A 100 4.26 5.97 8.02
N ALA A 101 3.28 6.35 7.19
CA ALA A 101 2.34 5.41 6.57
C ALA A 101 3.05 4.43 5.62
N SER A 102 3.90 4.94 4.72
CA SER A 102 4.67 4.11 3.77
C SER A 102 5.56 3.08 4.48
N LYS A 103 6.24 3.46 5.56
CA LYS A 103 7.06 2.54 6.36
C LYS A 103 6.22 1.48 7.07
N SER A 104 5.05 1.88 7.59
CA SER A 104 4.11 0.94 8.21
C SER A 104 3.58 -0.06 7.20
N ILE A 105 3.26 0.36 5.97
CA ILE A 105 2.85 -0.52 4.88
C ILE A 105 3.97 -1.51 4.56
N GLU A 106 5.18 -0.99 4.30
CA GLU A 106 6.35 -1.79 3.92
C GLU A 106 6.64 -2.90 4.95
N PHE A 107 6.61 -2.56 6.24
CA PHE A 107 6.85 -3.50 7.32
C PHE A 107 5.85 -4.66 7.32
N VAL A 108 4.55 -4.37 7.20
CA VAL A 108 3.49 -5.39 7.21
C VAL A 108 3.58 -6.27 5.96
N LEU A 109 3.74 -5.69 4.77
CA LEU A 109 3.84 -6.43 3.53
C LEU A 109 5.06 -7.35 3.50
N LYS A 110 6.24 -6.87 3.96
CA LYS A 110 7.45 -7.70 4.08
C LYS A 110 7.27 -8.84 5.09
N THR A 111 6.60 -8.58 6.20
CA THR A 111 6.27 -9.60 7.21
C THR A 111 5.40 -10.70 6.60
N ILE A 112 4.39 -10.34 5.80
CA ILE A 112 3.53 -11.31 5.10
C ILE A 112 4.34 -12.12 4.08
N ILE A 113 5.17 -11.47 3.26
CA ILE A 113 6.04 -12.16 2.29
C ILE A 113 6.92 -13.21 2.99
N GLN A 114 7.56 -12.82 4.11
CA GLN A 114 8.37 -13.73 4.91
C GLN A 114 7.54 -14.93 5.39
N LYS A 115 6.35 -14.68 5.96
CA LYS A 115 5.47 -15.74 6.49
C LYS A 115 4.90 -16.68 5.44
N LEU A 116 4.75 -16.22 4.20
CA LEU A 116 4.32 -17.05 3.06
C LEU A 116 5.46 -17.86 2.44
N SER A 117 6.71 -17.53 2.78
CA SER A 117 7.93 -18.18 2.26
C SER A 117 8.56 -19.13 3.29
N GLU A 118 8.03 -19.17 4.51
CA GLU A 118 8.33 -20.14 5.58
C GLU A 118 7.59 -21.46 5.34
#